data_AF-A0A1F9S9N1-F1
#
_entry.id   AF-A0A1F9S9N1-F1
#
_cell.length_a   1.000
_cell.length_b   1.000
_cell.length_c   1.000
_cell.angle_alpha   90.00
_cell.angle_beta   90.00
_cell.angle_gamma   90.00
#
_symmetry.space_group_name_H-M   'P 1'
#
loop_
_entity.id
_entity.type
_entity.pdbx_description
1 polymer ?
#
loop_
_entity_poly.entity_id
_entity_poly.type
_entity_poly.pdbx_seq_one_letter_code
_entity_poly.pdbx_strand_id
1 'polypeptide(L)'
;MFWVPSLFFIVFLLKLFDGSLKKSFWLTSALMGVLSIIMEYLYLKFDVWSFSEKFDPLLGIWLGPAPVEEFVFWFGATPFCLAIYLSYRKLLEKLNA
;
A
#
# COMPACT_ATOMS: atom_id res chain seq x y z
N MET A 1 1.48 11.00 8.68
CA MET A 1 0.02 10.84 8.49
C MET A 1 -0.39 10.43 7.05
N PHE A 2 0.38 9.56 6.38
CA PHE A 2 0.09 9.14 5.00
C PHE A 2 -1.17 8.25 4.86
N TRP A 3 -1.46 7.45 5.89
CA TRP A 3 -2.50 6.43 5.85
C TRP A 3 -3.93 6.93 5.79
N VAL A 4 -4.23 7.99 6.55
CA VAL A 4 -5.59 8.53 6.66
C VAL A 4 -6.14 9.00 5.29
N PRO A 5 -5.44 9.88 4.54
CA PRO A 5 -5.93 10.29 3.23
C PRO A 5 -5.94 9.13 2.23
N SER A 6 -4.94 8.25 2.27
CA SER A 6 -4.86 7.09 1.36
C SER A 6 -6.02 6.11 1.55
N LEU A 7 -6.34 5.74 2.80
CA LEU A 7 -7.46 4.85 3.11
C LEU A 7 -8.80 5.47 2.72
N PHE A 8 -9.00 6.76 3.02
CA PHE A 8 -10.21 7.47 2.62
C PHE A 8 -10.39 7.47 1.10
N PHE A 9 -9.31 7.76 0.37
CA PHE A 9 -9.29 7.77 -1.09
C PHE A 9 -9.56 6.39 -1.69
N ILE A 10 -8.92 5.35 -1.17
CA ILE A 10 -9.14 3.95 -1.61
C ILE A 10 -10.61 3.56 -1.38
N VAL A 11 -11.16 3.78 -0.18
CA VAL A 11 -12.56 3.43 0.12
C VAL A 11 -13.54 4.16 -0.78
N PHE A 12 -13.28 5.43 -1.09
CA PHE A 12 -14.12 6.20 -2.01
C PHE A 12 -14.06 5.63 -3.44
N LEU A 13 -12.86 5.36 -3.97
CA LEU A 13 -12.67 4.83 -5.31
C LEU A 13 -13.20 3.41 -5.48
N LEU A 14 -13.11 2.58 -4.44
CA LEU A 14 -13.69 1.24 -4.44
C LEU A 14 -15.20 1.26 -4.72
N LYS A 15 -15.92 2.35 -4.42
CA LYS A 15 -17.35 2.46 -4.80
C LYS A 15 -17.57 2.43 -6.31
N LEU A 16 -16.57 2.82 -7.09
CA LEU A 16 -16.62 2.77 -8.56
C LEU A 16 -16.44 1.36 -9.10
N PHE A 17 -15.91 0.41 -8.33
CA PHE A 17 -15.55 -0.93 -8.81
C PHE A 17 -16.69 -1.92 -8.61
N ASP A 18 -16.87 -2.81 -9.60
CA ASP A 18 -17.79 -3.94 -9.50
C ASP A 18 -17.23 -5.05 -8.59
N GLY A 19 -18.06 -6.04 -8.28
CA GLY A 19 -17.69 -7.09 -7.33
C GLY A 19 -16.49 -7.94 -7.77
N SER A 20 -16.33 -8.16 -9.09
CA SER A 20 -15.19 -8.93 -9.61
C SER A 20 -13.89 -8.15 -9.45
N LEU A 21 -13.89 -6.88 -9.90
CA LEU A 21 -12.72 -6.01 -9.80
C LEU A 21 -12.28 -5.75 -8.35
N LYS A 22 -13.23 -5.62 -7.41
CA LYS A 22 -12.92 -5.50 -5.98
C LYS A 22 -12.19 -6.72 -5.44
N LYS A 23 -12.60 -7.93 -5.84
CA LYS A 23 -11.94 -9.17 -5.40
C LYS A 23 -10.50 -9.23 -5.92
N SER A 24 -10.29 -8.94 -7.20
CA SER A 24 -8.95 -8.89 -7.79
C SER A 24 -8.09 -7.80 -7.13
N PHE A 25 -8.65 -6.62 -6.87
CA PHE A 25 -7.96 -5.53 -6.17
C PHE A 25 -7.43 -5.96 -4.80
N TRP A 26 -8.29 -6.55 -3.96
CA TRP A 26 -7.90 -6.98 -2.62
C TRP A 26 -6.92 -8.15 -2.66
N LEU A 27 -7.11 -9.10 -3.58
CA LEU A 27 -6.18 -10.22 -3.76
C LEU A 27 -4.79 -9.73 -4.17
N THR A 28 -4.70 -8.83 -5.15
CA THR A 28 -3.42 -8.23 -5.57
C THR A 28 -2.78 -7.44 -4.44
N SER A 29 -3.56 -6.65 -3.70
CA SER A 29 -3.04 -5.89 -2.55
C SER A 29 -2.51 -6.80 -1.45
N ALA A 30 -3.20 -7.92 -1.17
CA ALA A 30 -2.74 -8.90 -0.18
C ALA A 30 -1.45 -9.61 -0.62
N LEU A 31 -1.37 -10.05 -1.88
CA LEU A 31 -0.17 -10.66 -2.45
C LEU A 31 1.03 -9.71 -2.40
N MET A 32 0.81 -8.45 -2.78
CA MET A 32 1.85 -7.43 -2.70
C MET A 32 2.24 -7.12 -1.26
N GLY A 33 1.30 -7.13 -0.31
CA GLY A 33 1.61 -6.98 1.11
C GLY A 33 2.59 -8.06 1.60
N VAL A 34 2.35 -9.33 1.23
CA VAL A 34 3.28 -10.43 1.54
C VAL A 34 4.65 -10.21 0.89
N LEU A 35 4.68 -9.82 -0.39
CA LEU A 35 5.94 -9.53 -1.09
C LEU A 35 6.69 -8.36 -0.46
N SER A 36 5.99 -7.30 -0.04
CA SER A 36 6.58 -6.16 0.66
C SER A 36 7.24 -6.57 1.98
N ILE A 37 6.63 -7.47 2.76
CA ILE A 37 7.25 -7.99 3.99
C ILE A 37 8.57 -8.72 3.66
N ILE A 38 8.56 -9.58 2.63
CA ILE A 38 9.75 -10.34 2.22
C ILE A 38 10.85 -9.37 1.76
N MET A 39 10.49 -8.38 0.94
CA MET A 39 11.42 -7.36 0.45
C MET A 39 12.00 -6.53 1.60
N GLU A 40 11.18 -6.10 2.55
CA GLU A 40 11.63 -5.34 3.71
C GLU A 40 12.62 -6.14 4.56
N TYR A 41 12.33 -7.43 4.79
CA TYR A 41 13.26 -8.31 5.50
C TYR A 41 14.61 -8.44 4.79
N LEU A 42 14.61 -8.54 3.46
CA LEU A 42 15.85 -8.56 2.67
C LEU A 42 16.59 -7.22 2.77
N TYR A 43 15.88 -6.11 2.68
CA TYR A 43 16.47 -4.78 2.76
C TYR A 43 17.12 -4.50 4.11
N LEU A 44 16.47 -4.88 5.21
CA LEU A 44 17.04 -4.79 6.55
C LEU A 44 18.27 -5.70 6.69
N LYS A 45 18.21 -6.91 6.12
CA LYS A 45 19.34 -7.85 6.18
C LYS A 45 20.58 -7.34 5.43
N PHE A 46 20.40 -6.59 4.35
CA PHE A 46 21.49 -6.07 3.52
C PHE A 46 21.81 -4.59 3.79
N ASP A 47 21.22 -3.99 4.83
CA ASP A 47 21.39 -2.57 5.19
C ASP A 47 21.17 -1.62 4.00
N VAL A 48 20.16 -1.93 3.17
CA VAL A 48 19.87 -1.17 1.94
C VAL A 48 19.22 0.17 2.26
N TRP A 49 18.33 0.19 3.24
CA TRP A 49 17.66 1.40 3.75
C TRP A 49 17.07 1.13 5.14
N SER A 50 16.78 2.21 5.87
CA SER A 50 16.07 2.21 7.15
C SER A 50 15.36 3.56 7.35
N PHE A 51 14.35 3.62 8.23
CA PHE A 51 13.69 4.90 8.53
C PHE A 51 14.58 5.81 9.37
N SER A 52 14.59 7.10 9.00
CA SER A 52 15.25 8.11 9.83
C SER A 52 14.30 8.56 10.95
N GLU A 53 14.56 8.12 12.18
CA GLU A 53 13.84 8.58 13.37
C GLU A 53 13.88 10.11 13.57
N LYS A 54 14.83 10.80 12.92
CA LYS A 54 14.96 12.25 12.95
C LYS A 54 13.80 12.97 12.24
N PHE A 55 13.24 12.37 11.20
CA PHE A 55 12.22 12.99 10.36
C PHE A 55 10.87 12.30 10.48
N ASP A 56 10.85 10.99 10.71
CA ASP A 56 9.65 10.18 10.89
C ASP A 56 9.76 9.39 12.20
N PRO A 57 9.34 9.95 13.34
CA PRO A 57 9.36 9.23 14.60
C PRO A 57 8.45 8.00 14.51
N LEU A 58 9.02 6.84 14.79
CA LEU A 58 8.35 5.55 14.81
C LEU A 58 7.39 5.49 16.02
N LEU A 59 6.32 4.69 15.95
CA LEU A 59 5.40 4.51 17.09
C LEU A 59 6.01 3.62 18.17
N GLY A 60 7.20 3.08 17.94
CA GLY A 60 7.95 2.26 18.90
C GLY A 60 7.43 0.83 19.02
N ILE A 61 6.70 0.34 18.01
CA ILE A 61 6.23 -1.05 17.97
C ILE A 61 7.26 -1.86 17.19
N TRP A 62 7.88 -2.86 17.81
CA TRP A 62 8.97 -3.64 17.21
C TRP A 62 8.54 -5.08 16.90
N LEU A 63 8.96 -5.58 15.74
CA LEU A 63 8.84 -6.99 15.36
C LEU A 63 10.25 -7.59 15.24
N GLY A 64 10.75 -8.14 16.33
CA GLY A 64 12.15 -8.58 16.42
C GLY A 64 13.09 -7.36 16.46
N PRO A 65 14.14 -7.30 15.63
CA PRO A 65 15.10 -6.20 15.63
C PRO A 65 14.66 -4.98 14.81
N ALA A 66 13.49 -5.02 14.16
CA ALA A 66 13.03 -3.97 13.25
C ALA A 66 11.65 -3.40 13.67
N PRO A 67 11.40 -2.10 13.47
CA PRO A 67 10.11 -1.47 13.75
C PRO A 67 9.01 -1.99 12.81
N VAL A 68 7.79 -2.17 13.32
CA VAL A 68 6.63 -2.64 12.55
C VAL A 68 6.28 -1.68 11.41
N GLU A 69 6.51 -0.40 11.63
CA GLU A 69 6.23 0.67 10.68
C GLU A 69 7.02 0.53 9.39
N GLU A 70 8.23 -0.04 9.45
CA GLU A 70 9.03 -0.37 8.25
C GLU A 70 8.29 -1.34 7.32
N PHE A 71 7.66 -2.34 7.90
CA PHE A 71 6.90 -3.34 7.15
C PHE A 71 5.57 -2.79 6.67
N VAL A 72 4.85 -2.09 7.54
CA VAL A 72 3.47 -1.67 7.25
C VAL A 72 3.44 -0.52 6.25
N PHE A 73 4.44 0.38 6.24
CA PHE A 73 4.49 1.57 5.36
C PHE A 73 4.13 1.23 3.90
N TRP A 74 4.67 0.14 3.39
CA TRP A 74 4.47 -0.28 2.00
C TRP A 74 3.11 -0.89 1.71
N PHE A 75 2.37 -1.34 2.73
CA PHE A 75 1.07 -2.00 2.51
C PHE A 75 0.03 -1.06 1.91
N GLY A 76 0.24 0.26 2.02
CA GLY A 76 -0.66 1.29 1.52
C GLY A 76 -0.34 1.69 0.08
N ALA A 77 0.91 1.52 -0.34
CA ALA A 77 1.38 1.94 -1.65
C ALA A 77 0.65 1.18 -2.77
N THR A 78 0.60 -0.15 -2.69
CA THR A 78 -0.10 -0.97 -3.70
C THR A 78 -1.58 -0.64 -3.83
N PRO A 79 -2.42 -0.72 -2.76
CA PRO A 79 -3.84 -0.44 -2.90
C PRO A 79 -4.10 1.00 -3.32
N PHE A 80 -3.26 1.97 -2.93
CA PHE A 80 -3.38 3.36 -3.36
C PHE A 80 -3.12 3.51 -4.86
N CYS A 81 -1.96 3.06 -5.34
CA CYS A 81 -1.59 3.16 -6.75
C CYS A 81 -2.56 2.37 -7.65
N LEU A 82 -2.96 1.17 -7.21
CA LEU A 82 -3.89 0.34 -7.96
C LEU A 82 -5.29 0.98 -8.03
N ALA A 83 -5.75 1.62 -6.95
CA ALA A 83 -7.04 2.32 -6.94
C ALA A 83 -7.04 3.49 -7.92
N ILE A 84 -5.95 4.27 -7.96
CA ILE A 84 -5.78 5.37 -8.94
C ILE A 84 -5.80 4.83 -10.37
N TYR A 85 -4.98 3.82 -10.66
CA TYR A 85 -4.84 3.25 -12.00
C TYR A 85 -6.19 2.72 -12.53
N LEU A 86 -6.90 1.92 -11.73
CA LEU A 86 -8.17 1.33 -12.14
C LEU A 86 -9.28 2.38 -12.29
N SER A 87 -9.29 3.40 -11.43
CA SER A 87 -10.26 4.50 -11.53
C SER A 87 -10.01 5.34 -12.77
N TYR A 88 -8.75 5.65 -13.06
CA TYR A 88 -8.35 6.37 -14.27
C TYR A 88 -8.75 5.60 -15.53
N ARG A 89 -8.47 4.30 -15.59
CA ARG A 89 -8.88 3.43 -16.68
C ARG A 89 -10.40 3.46 -16.89
N LYS A 90 -11.18 3.31 -15.82
CA LYS A 90 -12.65 3.31 -15.90
C LYS A 90 -13.22 4.66 -16.36
N LEU A 91 -12.60 5.77 -15.96
CA LEU A 91 -12.96 7.11 -16.43
C LEU A 91 -12.67 7.26 -17.93
N LEU A 92 -11.51 6.82 -18.40
CA LEU A 92 -11.16 6.86 -19.83
C LEU A 92 -12.05 5.95 -20.69
N GLU A 93 -12.34 4.73 -20.22
CA GLU A 93 -13.28 3.83 -20.90
C GLU A 93 -14.66 4.48 -21.04
N LYS A 94 -15.12 5.21 -20.03
CA LYS A 94 -16.39 5.94 -20.08
C LYS A 94 -16.36 7.14 -21.03
N LEU A 95 -15.23 7.83 -21.18
CA LEU A 95 -15.10 8.99 -22.07
C LEU A 95 -15.01 8.59 -23.55
N ASN A 96 -14.56 7.37 -23.84
CA ASN A 96 -14.38 6.85 -25.19
C ASN A 96 -15.52 5.91 -25.65
N ALA A 97 -16.58 5.74 -24.85
CA ALA A 97 -17.76 4.92 -25.14
C ALA A 97 -18.95 5.80 -25.54
#